data_AF-A0A957ATI6-F1
#
_entry.id   AF-A0A957ATI6-F1
#
_cell.length_a   1.000
_cell.length_b   1.000
_cell.length_c   1.000
_cell.angle_alpha   90.00
_cell.angle_beta   90.00
_cell.angle_gamma   90.00
#
_symmetry.space_group_name_H-M   'P 1'
#
loop_
_entity.id
_entity.type
_entity.pdbx_description
1 polymer ?
#
loop_
_entity_poly.entity_id
_entity_poly.type
_entity_poly.pdbx_seq_one_letter_code
_entity_poly.pdbx_strand_id
1 'polypeptide(L)'
;MKDRMTLLIAVLAIALTIAACGGTATTTPTPTAQPAMAAETEAPAVQPATEPSPTEAPANEESVASACEEFFGFCVTAEIDGSVISTGTGGFGSSFNNDCAAWAAGGETRILELPTTLAAGDDKITVALTRIGAYTGPGQYELAAVAASGNPDSFPAIEVAGRTFSKGEGSTTLVTVAADGSGSSQATGLVELASMTVSSPDPDARIDFSMQWTCQEEK
;
A
#
# COMPACT_ATOMS: atom_id res chain seq x y z
N MET A 1 -41.28 -20.51 17.24
CA MET A 1 -39.81 -20.44 17.41
C MET A 1 -39.17 -21.77 17.82
N LYS A 2 -39.93 -22.84 18.11
CA LYS A 2 -39.37 -24.13 18.56
C LYS A 2 -39.00 -25.08 17.40
N ASP A 3 -39.66 -24.95 16.26
CA ASP A 3 -39.44 -25.86 15.11
C ASP A 3 -38.32 -25.45 14.15
N ARG A 4 -37.79 -24.22 14.27
CA ARG A 4 -36.63 -23.77 13.48
C ARG A 4 -35.29 -24.16 14.10
N MET A 5 -35.28 -24.53 15.38
CA MET A 5 -34.07 -24.90 16.12
C MET A 5 -33.67 -26.37 15.90
N THR A 6 -34.63 -27.22 15.54
CA THR A 6 -34.39 -28.65 15.28
C THR A 6 -33.74 -28.92 13.91
N LEU A 7 -33.92 -28.02 12.94
CA LEU A 7 -33.33 -28.15 11.60
C LEU A 7 -31.84 -27.76 11.55
N LEU A 8 -31.41 -26.85 12.42
CA LEU A 8 -30.01 -26.39 12.50
C LEU A 8 -29.07 -27.41 13.17
N ILE A 9 -29.60 -28.30 14.02
CA ILE A 9 -28.80 -29.35 14.68
C ILE A 9 -28.56 -30.55 13.74
N ALA A 10 -29.42 -30.77 12.74
CA ALA A 10 -29.28 -31.88 11.80
C ALA A 10 -28.22 -31.65 10.70
N VAL A 11 -27.83 -30.40 10.43
CA VAL A 11 -26.84 -30.06 9.39
C VAL A 11 -25.40 -30.06 9.92
N LEU A 12 -25.19 -30.00 11.24
CA LEU A 12 -23.86 -29.94 11.87
C LEU A 12 -23.17 -31.31 12.05
N ALA A 13 -23.79 -32.42 11.63
CA ALA A 13 -23.32 -33.78 11.93
C ALA A 13 -22.62 -34.51 10.76
N ILE A 14 -22.36 -33.87 9.61
CA ILE A 14 -21.80 -34.53 8.41
C ILE A 14 -20.56 -33.81 7.87
N ALA A 15 -19.60 -33.47 8.74
CA ALA A 15 -18.30 -32.95 8.30
C ALA A 15 -17.13 -33.38 9.20
N LEU A 16 -17.23 -34.56 9.83
CA LEU A 16 -16.12 -35.20 10.53
C LEU A 16 -15.84 -36.57 9.90
N THR A 17 -14.96 -36.59 8.89
CA THR A 17 -14.07 -37.72 8.59
C THR A 17 -13.03 -37.28 7.55
N ILE A 18 -11.77 -37.20 7.94
CA ILE A 18 -10.63 -37.88 7.30
C ILE A 18 -9.42 -37.63 8.22
N ALA A 19 -9.03 -38.69 8.92
CA ALA A 19 -7.74 -38.84 9.56
C ALA A 19 -6.97 -39.91 8.77
N ALA A 20 -5.77 -39.57 8.29
CA ALA A 20 -4.69 -40.51 7.98
C ALA A 20 -3.41 -39.66 7.79
N CYS A 21 -2.48 -39.63 8.75
CA CYS A 21 -1.45 -40.63 9.00
C CYS A 21 -0.34 -40.59 7.94
N GLY A 22 0.89 -40.27 8.37
CA GLY A 22 2.06 -40.35 7.50
C GLY A 22 3.24 -39.53 8.02
N GLY A 23 3.79 -39.90 9.17
CA GLY A 23 5.12 -39.44 9.57
C GLY A 23 6.20 -40.20 8.81
N THR A 24 7.34 -39.56 8.53
CA THR A 24 8.63 -40.26 8.50
C THR A 24 9.78 -39.27 8.80
N ALA A 25 10.79 -39.84 9.44
CA ALA A 25 11.91 -39.26 10.15
C ALA A 25 12.87 -38.35 9.37
N THR A 26 13.39 -37.38 10.11
CA THR A 26 14.82 -37.05 10.32
C THR A 26 15.85 -37.78 9.45
N THR A 27 16.63 -37.01 8.69
CA THR A 27 18.09 -37.15 8.63
C THR A 27 18.75 -35.78 8.51
N THR A 28 19.49 -35.43 9.56
CA THR A 28 20.50 -34.35 9.58
C THR A 28 21.74 -34.80 8.80
N PRO A 29 22.24 -34.05 7.82
CA PRO A 29 23.63 -34.15 7.42
C PRO A 29 24.51 -33.18 8.22
N THR A 30 25.53 -33.80 8.82
CA THR A 30 26.70 -33.29 9.54
C THR A 30 27.43 -32.12 8.86
N PRO A 31 28.00 -31.17 9.63
CA PRO A 31 28.78 -30.06 9.12
C PRO A 31 30.11 -30.51 8.52
N THR A 32 30.44 -30.01 7.34
CA THR A 32 31.80 -30.06 6.79
C THR A 32 32.42 -28.68 6.91
N ALA A 33 33.30 -28.53 7.89
CA ALA A 33 34.27 -27.45 7.93
C ALA A 33 35.43 -27.74 6.97
N GLN A 34 36.16 -26.67 6.64
CA GLN A 34 37.57 -26.61 6.16
C GLN A 34 37.75 -26.13 4.71
N PRO A 35 38.86 -25.44 4.35
CA PRO A 35 39.78 -24.56 5.10
C PRO A 35 39.90 -23.13 4.52
N ALA A 36 40.31 -22.20 5.38
CA ALA A 36 40.91 -20.92 4.99
C ALA A 36 42.39 -21.09 4.64
N MET A 37 42.79 -20.66 3.44
CA MET A 37 44.13 -20.30 2.98
C MET A 37 43.93 -19.48 1.69
N ALA A 38 44.67 -18.43 1.34
CA ALA A 38 45.77 -17.71 1.95
C ALA A 38 45.75 -16.28 1.34
N ALA A 39 46.31 -15.34 2.08
CA ALA A 39 46.58 -14.00 1.62
C ALA A 39 47.57 -14.00 0.44
N GLU A 40 47.30 -13.16 -0.56
CA GLU A 40 48.35 -12.68 -1.44
C GLU A 40 48.37 -11.15 -1.38
N THR A 41 49.47 -10.66 -0.82
CA THR A 41 49.87 -9.26 -0.76
C THR A 41 50.60 -8.97 -2.06
N GLU A 42 50.06 -8.06 -2.88
CA GLU A 42 50.83 -7.42 -3.93
C GLU A 42 50.88 -5.91 -3.69
N ALA A 43 52.10 -5.39 -3.70
CA ALA A 43 52.46 -4.01 -3.43
C ALA A 43 52.02 -3.08 -4.58
N PRO A 44 51.81 -1.77 -4.30
CA PRO A 44 51.12 -0.88 -5.22
C PRO A 44 52.03 -0.43 -6.37
N ALA A 45 51.59 -0.64 -7.61
CA ALA A 45 52.14 0.06 -8.76
C ALA A 45 51.53 1.47 -8.81
N VAL A 46 52.37 2.47 -8.51
CA VAL A 46 52.07 3.90 -8.68
C VAL A 46 51.84 4.18 -10.16
N GLN A 47 50.63 4.55 -10.53
CA GLN A 47 50.32 5.20 -11.81
C GLN A 47 49.97 6.67 -11.58
N PRO A 48 50.37 7.57 -12.51
CA PRO A 48 50.28 9.01 -12.33
C PRO A 48 48.83 9.50 -12.29
N ALA A 49 48.61 10.56 -11.51
CA ALA A 49 47.33 11.21 -11.30
C ALA A 49 46.72 11.68 -12.63
N THR A 50 45.65 11.00 -13.04
CA THR A 50 44.69 11.51 -14.02
C THR A 50 43.70 12.40 -13.29
N GLU A 51 43.60 13.64 -13.77
CA GLU A 51 42.62 14.67 -13.42
C GLU A 51 41.21 14.09 -13.25
N PRO A 52 40.46 14.44 -12.19
CA PRO A 52 39.06 14.03 -12.09
C PRO A 52 38.24 14.82 -13.12
N SER A 53 37.92 14.18 -14.24
CA SER A 53 36.73 14.56 -15.02
C SER A 53 35.52 14.52 -14.09
N PRO A 54 34.58 15.46 -14.22
CA PRO A 54 33.36 15.44 -13.42
C PRO A 54 32.64 14.12 -13.68
N THR A 55 32.43 13.36 -12.61
CA THR A 55 31.47 12.26 -12.60
C THR A 55 30.12 12.85 -12.98
N GLU A 56 29.71 12.67 -14.23
CA GLU A 56 28.29 12.69 -14.57
C GLU A 56 27.63 11.71 -13.61
N ALA A 57 26.80 12.24 -12.72
CA ALA A 57 25.87 11.43 -11.96
C ALA A 57 25.13 10.55 -12.97
N PRO A 58 24.93 9.25 -12.72
CA PRO A 58 24.01 8.50 -13.53
C PRO A 58 22.66 9.22 -13.41
N ALA A 59 22.23 9.82 -14.51
CA ALA A 59 20.85 10.19 -14.71
C ALA A 59 20.06 8.89 -14.66
N ASN A 60 19.66 8.50 -13.44
CA ASN A 60 18.72 7.43 -13.21
C ASN A 60 17.33 8.00 -13.55
N GLU A 61 17.14 8.34 -14.83
CA GLU A 61 15.87 8.77 -15.42
C GLU A 61 15.05 7.57 -15.94
N GLU A 62 15.40 6.35 -15.56
CA GLU A 62 14.53 5.19 -15.72
C GLU A 62 13.91 4.83 -14.36
N SER A 63 12.64 5.17 -14.17
CA SER A 63 11.65 4.34 -13.43
C SER A 63 10.33 5.04 -13.12
N VAL A 64 10.21 6.37 -13.24
CA VAL A 64 8.94 7.04 -12.92
C VAL A 64 7.89 6.86 -14.04
N ALA A 65 8.35 6.85 -15.31
CA ALA A 65 7.45 6.78 -16.47
C ALA A 65 6.79 5.39 -16.66
N SER A 66 7.43 4.30 -16.23
CA SER A 66 6.86 2.95 -16.34
C SER A 66 5.84 2.62 -15.24
N ALA A 67 5.86 3.36 -14.12
CA ALA A 67 4.97 3.07 -13.00
C ALA A 67 3.52 3.52 -13.24
N CYS A 68 3.33 4.46 -14.18
CA CYS A 68 2.04 5.05 -14.54
C CYS A 68 1.78 4.89 -16.03
N GLU A 69 1.81 3.65 -16.51
CA GLU A 69 1.44 3.35 -17.90
C GLU A 69 0.08 3.94 -18.28
N GLU A 70 -0.07 4.32 -19.56
CA GLU A 70 -1.25 5.02 -20.07
C GLU A 70 -2.56 4.21 -19.94
N PHE A 71 -2.48 2.90 -19.71
CA PHE A 71 -3.66 2.06 -19.49
C PHE A 71 -4.25 2.20 -18.08
N PHE A 72 -3.54 2.84 -17.14
CA PHE A 72 -4.07 3.12 -15.81
C PHE A 72 -4.90 4.41 -15.83
N GLY A 73 -6.09 4.37 -15.24
CA GLY A 73 -6.96 5.55 -15.14
C GLY A 73 -6.42 6.63 -14.18
N PHE A 74 -5.53 6.26 -13.25
CA PHE A 74 -4.81 7.22 -12.42
C PHE A 74 -3.34 6.87 -12.31
N CYS A 75 -2.51 7.91 -12.31
CA CYS A 75 -1.15 7.86 -11.79
C CYS A 75 -1.16 8.32 -10.34
N VAL A 76 -0.64 7.52 -9.42
CA VAL A 76 -0.65 7.80 -7.98
C VAL A 76 0.78 7.81 -7.46
N THR A 77 1.14 8.85 -6.71
CA THR A 77 2.38 8.93 -5.94
C THR A 77 2.03 8.99 -4.46
N ALA A 78 2.61 8.09 -3.69
CA ALA A 78 2.43 7.97 -2.25
C ALA A 78 3.76 8.26 -1.52
N GLU A 79 3.66 8.95 -0.40
CA GLU A 79 4.75 9.28 0.51
C GLU A 79 4.32 8.93 1.93
N ILE A 80 5.24 8.32 2.67
CA ILE A 80 5.05 7.86 4.04
C ILE A 80 6.22 8.40 4.87
N ASP A 81 5.90 8.98 6.02
CA ASP A 81 6.88 9.48 6.99
C ASP A 81 6.56 9.00 8.41
N GLY A 82 7.55 8.99 9.29
CA GLY A 82 7.44 8.55 10.68
C GLY A 82 8.13 7.22 10.96
N SER A 83 7.40 6.25 11.53
CA SER A 83 7.96 4.94 11.93
C SER A 83 8.40 4.06 10.75
N VAL A 84 7.97 4.41 9.55
CA VAL A 84 8.48 3.93 8.26
C VAL A 84 8.61 5.17 7.38
N ILE A 85 9.65 5.23 6.55
CA ILE A 85 9.81 6.29 5.54
C ILE A 85 9.86 5.60 4.19
N SER A 86 8.96 5.97 3.29
CA SER A 86 8.92 5.36 1.96
C SER A 86 8.23 6.28 0.96
N THR A 87 8.57 6.11 -0.31
CA THR A 87 7.88 6.74 -1.43
C THR A 87 7.71 5.74 -2.56
N GLY A 88 6.60 5.86 -3.28
CA GLY A 88 6.28 4.96 -4.37
C GLY A 88 5.32 5.61 -5.34
N THR A 89 5.54 5.35 -6.62
CA THR A 89 4.59 5.72 -7.68
C THR A 89 4.03 4.44 -8.29
N GLY A 90 2.74 4.44 -8.63
CA GLY A 90 2.05 3.31 -9.25
C GLY A 90 0.73 3.74 -9.87
N GLY A 91 0.28 2.99 -10.86
CA GLY A 91 -0.99 3.23 -11.53
C GLY A 91 -2.16 2.48 -10.89
N PHE A 92 -3.36 3.07 -11.01
CA PHE A 92 -4.62 2.43 -10.63
C PHE A 92 -5.49 2.17 -11.86
N GLY A 93 -5.84 0.90 -12.07
CA GLY A 93 -6.80 0.50 -13.09
C GLY A 93 -8.20 0.87 -12.62
N SER A 94 -8.86 1.77 -13.34
CA SER A 94 -10.23 2.16 -13.08
C SER A 94 -11.18 1.26 -13.89
N SER A 95 -12.33 0.89 -13.31
CA SER A 95 -13.43 0.23 -14.03
C SER A 95 -14.44 1.22 -14.63
N PHE A 96 -14.18 2.53 -14.51
CA PHE A 96 -14.93 3.57 -15.18
C PHE A 96 -14.23 3.90 -16.50
N ASN A 97 -15.00 4.06 -17.56
CA ASN A 97 -14.50 4.67 -18.80
C ASN A 97 -13.78 5.95 -18.36
N ASN A 98 -12.50 6.11 -18.73
CA ASN A 98 -11.54 7.07 -18.16
C ASN A 98 -11.89 8.55 -18.46
N ASP A 99 -13.13 8.95 -18.20
CA ASP A 99 -13.68 10.31 -18.24
C ASP A 99 -13.46 10.93 -16.87
N CYS A 100 -12.31 11.57 -16.73
CA CYS A 100 -11.85 12.18 -15.49
C CYS A 100 -12.78 13.28 -14.98
N ALA A 101 -13.33 14.08 -15.90
CA ALA A 101 -14.27 15.13 -15.57
C ALA A 101 -15.60 14.56 -15.06
N ALA A 102 -16.12 13.48 -15.67
CA ALA A 102 -17.32 12.82 -15.19
C ALA A 102 -17.10 12.13 -13.83
N TRP A 103 -15.93 11.51 -13.61
CA TRP A 103 -15.57 10.94 -12.31
C TRP A 103 -15.55 12.00 -11.21
N ALA A 104 -14.97 13.18 -11.48
CA ALA A 104 -14.90 14.28 -10.53
C ALA A 104 -16.20 15.09 -10.42
N ALA A 105 -17.13 14.95 -11.37
CA ALA A 105 -18.32 15.78 -11.43
C ALA A 105 -19.13 15.74 -10.13
N GLY A 106 -19.57 16.93 -9.73
CA GLY A 106 -20.51 17.12 -8.63
C GLY A 106 -21.95 16.77 -9.01
N GLY A 107 -22.82 16.71 -8.00
CA GLY A 107 -24.22 16.33 -8.19
C GLY A 107 -24.90 15.94 -6.88
N GLU A 108 -25.89 15.05 -6.98
CA GLU A 108 -26.48 14.42 -5.80
C GLU A 108 -25.40 13.70 -4.98
N THR A 109 -25.58 13.69 -3.65
CA THR A 109 -24.63 13.08 -2.72
C THR A 109 -24.40 11.61 -3.06
N ARG A 110 -23.14 11.23 -3.24
CA ARG A 110 -22.72 9.87 -3.59
C ARG A 110 -21.44 9.47 -2.88
N ILE A 111 -21.11 8.18 -2.96
CA ILE A 111 -19.76 7.72 -2.66
C ILE A 111 -18.83 8.13 -3.80
N LEU A 112 -17.66 8.65 -3.44
CA LEU A 112 -16.50 8.70 -4.32
C LEU A 112 -15.43 7.77 -3.76
N GLU A 113 -15.19 6.66 -4.46
CA GLU A 113 -14.01 5.83 -4.22
C GLU A 113 -12.78 6.57 -4.77
N LEU A 114 -11.77 6.75 -3.92
CA LEU A 114 -10.54 7.44 -4.31
C LEU A 114 -9.57 6.46 -4.97
N PRO A 115 -8.61 6.96 -5.78
CA PRO A 115 -7.57 6.12 -6.36
C PRO A 115 -6.81 5.34 -5.28
N THR A 116 -6.55 4.07 -5.57
CA THR A 116 -5.72 3.19 -4.74
C THR A 116 -4.37 2.98 -5.42
N THR A 117 -3.41 2.35 -4.76
CA THR A 117 -2.20 1.89 -5.44
C THR A 117 -1.78 0.56 -4.86
N LEU A 118 -1.16 -0.29 -5.67
CA LEU A 118 -0.74 -1.63 -5.30
C LEU A 118 0.75 -1.75 -5.52
N ALA A 119 1.48 -2.12 -4.46
CA ALA A 119 2.92 -2.40 -4.50
C ALA A 119 3.77 -1.32 -5.20
N ALA A 120 3.47 -0.03 -4.94
CA ALA A 120 4.24 1.09 -5.48
C ALA A 120 5.60 1.24 -4.79
N GLY A 121 6.65 1.49 -5.59
CA GLY A 121 8.02 1.64 -5.10
C GLY A 121 8.63 0.38 -4.51
N ASP A 122 9.85 0.50 -3.98
CA ASP A 122 10.66 -0.64 -3.51
C ASP A 122 10.07 -1.31 -2.26
N ASP A 123 9.48 -0.52 -1.35
CA ASP A 123 8.84 -1.03 -0.13
C ASP A 123 7.40 -1.52 -0.35
N LYS A 124 6.95 -1.53 -1.62
CA LYS A 124 5.64 -2.02 -2.05
C LYS A 124 4.49 -1.37 -1.31
N ILE A 125 4.43 -0.04 -1.38
CA ILE A 125 3.33 0.74 -0.80
C ILE A 125 2.01 0.31 -1.45
N THR A 126 1.08 -0.14 -0.62
CA THR A 126 -0.31 -0.40 -1.01
C THR A 126 -1.21 0.54 -0.25
N VAL A 127 -2.01 1.33 -0.96
CA VAL A 127 -3.03 2.22 -0.40
C VAL A 127 -4.38 1.64 -0.73
N ALA A 128 -5.19 1.33 0.28
CA ALA A 128 -6.50 0.73 0.09
C ALA A 128 -7.60 1.48 0.88
N LEU A 129 -8.84 1.18 0.52
CA LEU A 129 -10.05 1.50 1.31
C LEU A 129 -10.27 2.99 1.60
N THR A 130 -9.89 3.90 0.71
CA THR A 130 -10.15 5.34 0.92
C THR A 130 -11.35 5.81 0.12
N ARG A 131 -12.36 6.38 0.79
CA ARG A 131 -13.56 6.91 0.13
C ARG A 131 -14.15 8.11 0.86
N ILE A 132 -14.76 9.00 0.09
CA ILE A 132 -15.64 10.07 0.58
C ILE A 132 -17.08 9.55 0.47
N GLY A 133 -17.75 9.37 1.60
CA GLY A 133 -19.11 8.84 1.68
C GLY A 133 -20.18 9.83 1.24
N ALA A 134 -19.94 11.13 1.44
CA ALA A 134 -20.85 12.22 1.11
C ALA A 134 -20.28 13.19 0.06
N TYR A 135 -19.75 12.66 -1.04
CA TYR A 135 -19.18 13.47 -2.12
C TYR A 135 -20.26 14.25 -2.88
N THR A 136 -20.02 15.54 -3.11
CA THR A 136 -20.94 16.43 -3.85
C THR A 136 -20.27 17.18 -5.00
N GLY A 137 -18.96 17.02 -5.19
CA GLY A 137 -18.20 17.65 -6.25
C GLY A 137 -16.77 18.01 -5.85
N PRO A 138 -15.99 18.62 -6.75
CA PRO A 138 -14.61 19.00 -6.47
C PRO A 138 -14.51 19.92 -5.25
N GLY A 139 -13.47 19.76 -4.45
CA GLY A 139 -13.28 20.49 -3.21
C GLY A 139 -12.49 19.69 -2.19
N GLN A 140 -12.57 20.16 -0.94
CA GLN A 140 -11.85 19.58 0.18
C GLN A 140 -12.82 18.88 1.15
N TYR A 141 -12.41 17.70 1.61
CA TYR A 141 -13.20 16.81 2.45
C TYR A 141 -12.34 16.32 3.61
N GLU A 142 -12.75 16.63 4.83
CA GLU A 142 -12.20 15.98 6.02
C GLU A 142 -12.98 14.68 6.25
N LEU A 143 -12.28 13.54 6.26
CA LEU A 143 -12.93 12.25 6.45
C LEU A 143 -13.34 12.08 7.91
N ALA A 144 -14.56 11.62 8.13
CA ALA A 144 -15.10 11.31 9.44
C ALA A 144 -15.62 9.87 9.47
N ALA A 145 -15.07 9.05 10.38
CA ALA A 145 -15.40 7.62 10.46
C ALA A 145 -16.85 7.32 10.91
N VAL A 146 -17.66 8.33 11.22
CA VAL A 146 -18.98 8.16 11.84
C VAL A 146 -20.08 8.53 10.87
N ALA A 147 -20.81 7.52 10.40
CA ALA A 147 -22.20 7.70 9.98
C ALA A 147 -23.06 6.58 10.59
N ALA A 148 -24.02 6.94 11.44
CA ALA A 148 -24.98 6.00 12.02
C ALA A 148 -25.98 5.44 10.98
N SER A 149 -26.02 6.06 9.79
CA SER A 149 -26.82 5.70 8.63
C SER A 149 -26.22 6.36 7.38
N GLY A 150 -26.36 5.75 6.21
CA GLY A 150 -25.86 6.29 4.94
C GLY A 150 -24.55 5.65 4.49
N ASN A 151 -23.77 6.40 3.69
CA ASN A 151 -22.49 5.98 3.15
C ASN A 151 -21.36 6.58 4.02
N PRO A 152 -20.65 5.79 4.86
CA PRO A 152 -19.62 6.33 5.72
C PRO A 152 -18.31 6.55 4.96
N ASP A 153 -17.54 7.57 5.35
CA ASP A 153 -16.16 7.73 4.88
C ASP A 153 -15.31 6.53 5.28
N SER A 154 -14.29 6.24 4.47
CA SER A 154 -13.28 5.25 4.80
C SER A 154 -11.90 5.89 4.72
N PHE A 155 -11.13 5.70 5.78
CA PHE A 155 -9.77 6.21 5.92
C PHE A 155 -8.78 5.30 5.18
N PRO A 156 -7.61 5.83 4.78
CA PRO A 156 -6.60 5.01 4.15
C PRO A 156 -6.15 3.86 5.04
N ALA A 157 -6.06 2.68 4.44
CA ALA A 157 -5.32 1.54 4.97
C ALA A 157 -4.03 1.41 4.15
N ILE A 158 -2.89 1.52 4.82
CA ILE A 158 -1.58 1.53 4.19
C ILE A 158 -0.85 0.24 4.55
N GLU A 159 -0.44 -0.52 3.54
CA GLU A 159 0.57 -1.56 3.72
C GLU A 159 1.90 -1.05 3.15
N VAL A 160 2.95 -1.08 3.97
CA VAL A 160 4.30 -0.64 3.57
C VAL A 160 5.33 -1.47 4.33
N ALA A 161 6.36 -1.97 3.63
CA ALA A 161 7.44 -2.74 4.25
C ALA A 161 6.94 -3.90 5.15
N GLY A 162 5.82 -4.54 4.78
CA GLY A 162 5.21 -5.63 5.53
C GLY A 162 4.48 -5.21 6.82
N ARG A 163 4.18 -3.93 6.99
CA ARG A 163 3.44 -3.35 8.12
C ARG A 163 2.14 -2.73 7.63
N THR A 164 1.08 -2.81 8.43
CA THR A 164 -0.23 -2.24 8.10
C THR A 164 -0.57 -1.10 9.05
N PHE A 165 -0.91 0.05 8.50
CA PHE A 165 -1.32 1.25 9.23
C PHE A 165 -2.71 1.69 8.82
N SER A 166 -3.52 2.16 9.78
CA SER A 166 -4.81 2.79 9.47
C SER A 166 -5.24 3.73 10.59
N LYS A 167 -6.50 4.21 10.53
CA LYS A 167 -7.06 5.16 11.48
C LYS A 167 -6.98 4.63 12.92
N GLY A 168 -6.32 5.37 13.79
CA GLY A 168 -6.40 5.24 15.23
C GLY A 168 -7.12 6.42 15.88
N GLU A 169 -6.98 6.51 17.20
CA GLU A 169 -7.41 7.67 17.96
C GLU A 169 -6.53 8.89 17.60
N GLY A 170 -7.16 10.04 17.35
CA GLY A 170 -6.46 11.28 16.98
C GLY A 170 -6.01 11.38 15.51
N SER A 171 -6.12 10.31 14.72
CA SER A 171 -5.78 10.38 13.29
C SER A 171 -6.76 11.25 12.52
N THR A 172 -6.24 12.05 11.58
CA THR A 172 -7.06 12.89 10.67
C THR A 172 -6.80 12.50 9.22
N THR A 173 -7.75 12.79 8.33
CA THR A 173 -7.51 12.65 6.89
C THR A 173 -8.22 13.75 6.13
N LEU A 174 -7.48 14.45 5.29
CA LEU A 174 -7.94 15.53 4.43
C LEU A 174 -7.76 15.12 2.98
N VAL A 175 -8.84 15.16 2.21
CA VAL A 175 -8.85 14.81 0.80
C VAL A 175 -9.19 16.05 -0.01
N THR A 176 -8.47 16.29 -1.09
CA THR A 176 -8.79 17.32 -2.08
C THR A 176 -9.02 16.66 -3.43
N VAL A 177 -10.15 16.95 -4.05
CA VAL A 177 -10.50 16.47 -5.39
C VAL A 177 -10.64 17.68 -6.31
N ALA A 178 -9.91 17.70 -7.42
CA ALA A 178 -10.00 18.72 -8.44
C ALA A 178 -11.03 18.34 -9.53
N ALA A 179 -11.49 19.33 -10.28
CA ALA A 179 -12.51 19.14 -11.32
C ALA A 179 -12.02 18.32 -12.53
N ASP A 180 -10.70 18.25 -12.74
CA ASP A 180 -10.05 17.46 -13.78
C ASP A 180 -9.76 16.01 -13.33
N GLY A 181 -10.24 15.60 -12.15
CA GLY A 181 -10.01 14.28 -11.60
C GLY A 181 -8.69 14.09 -10.86
N SER A 182 -7.78 15.08 -10.89
CA SER A 182 -6.59 15.06 -10.03
C SER A 182 -6.94 15.34 -8.56
N GLY A 183 -6.00 15.09 -7.66
CA GLY A 183 -6.22 15.40 -6.26
C GLY A 183 -5.14 14.90 -5.32
N SER A 184 -5.43 15.01 -4.02
CA SER A 184 -4.53 14.58 -2.96
C SER A 184 -5.27 14.06 -1.73
N SER A 185 -4.59 13.22 -0.96
CA SER A 185 -5.01 12.73 0.36
C SER A 185 -3.86 12.90 1.33
N GLN A 186 -4.13 13.47 2.50
CA GLN A 186 -3.16 13.64 3.58
C GLN A 186 -3.78 13.07 4.84
N ALA A 187 -3.14 12.05 5.42
CA ALA A 187 -3.54 11.47 6.68
C ALA A 187 -2.42 11.61 7.70
N THR A 188 -2.77 12.00 8.93
CA THR A 188 -1.80 12.15 10.01
C THR A 188 -2.05 11.15 11.12
N GLY A 189 -0.97 10.68 11.75
CA GLY A 189 -1.00 9.84 12.93
C GLY A 189 -1.72 8.50 12.71
N LEU A 190 -1.56 7.88 11.54
CA LEU A 190 -2.04 6.51 11.32
C LEU A 190 -1.28 5.56 12.24
N VAL A 191 -1.96 4.58 12.80
CA VAL A 191 -1.41 3.67 13.81
C VAL A 191 -1.16 2.30 13.19
N GLU A 192 -0.10 1.62 13.64
CA GLU A 192 0.16 0.25 13.22
C GLU A 192 -0.92 -0.69 13.77
N LEU A 193 -1.54 -1.47 12.89
CA LEU A 193 -2.57 -2.46 13.23
C LEU A 193 -2.06 -3.89 13.11
N ALA A 194 -1.11 -4.14 12.21
CA ALA A 194 -0.55 -5.45 11.95
C ALA A 194 0.88 -5.34 11.41
N SER A 195 1.65 -6.40 11.62
CA SER A 195 2.98 -6.57 11.05
C SER A 195 3.19 -8.01 10.63
N MET A 196 3.85 -8.20 9.48
CA MET A 196 4.27 -9.52 9.00
C MET A 196 5.59 -9.96 9.61
N THR A 197 6.39 -9.03 10.15
CA THR A 197 7.73 -9.30 10.68
C THR A 197 7.72 -9.58 12.18
N VAL A 198 6.72 -9.07 12.91
CA VAL A 198 6.58 -9.25 14.36
C VAL A 198 5.16 -9.67 14.73
N SER A 199 5.02 -10.47 15.79
CA SER A 199 3.72 -10.98 16.26
C SER A 199 2.90 -9.96 17.05
N SER A 200 3.50 -8.86 17.48
CA SER A 200 2.83 -7.75 18.16
C SER A 200 3.19 -6.45 17.43
N PRO A 201 2.19 -5.74 16.86
CA PRO A 201 2.39 -4.38 16.35
C PRO A 201 2.99 -3.47 17.41
N ASP A 202 3.81 -2.51 16.98
CA ASP A 202 4.36 -1.49 17.87
C ASP A 202 3.24 -0.49 18.23
N PRO A 203 2.81 -0.42 19.51
CA PRO A 203 1.72 0.45 19.92
C PRO A 203 2.05 1.94 19.78
N ASP A 204 3.32 2.30 19.65
CA ASP A 204 3.81 3.67 19.49
C ASP A 204 4.15 4.00 18.04
N ALA A 205 4.14 3.01 17.14
CA ALA A 205 4.40 3.25 15.73
C ALA A 205 3.28 4.08 15.09
N ARG A 206 3.68 5.21 14.54
CA ARG A 206 2.81 6.12 13.80
C ARG A 206 3.42 6.43 12.45
N ILE A 207 2.57 6.66 11.46
CA ILE A 207 2.97 7.26 10.19
C ILE A 207 2.07 8.43 9.82
N ASP A 208 2.64 9.37 9.10
CA ASP A 208 1.89 10.31 8.28
C ASP A 208 1.96 9.82 6.83
N PHE A 209 0.87 10.03 6.09
CA PHE A 209 0.69 9.57 4.73
C PHE A 209 0.26 10.73 3.86
N SER A 210 0.93 10.90 2.73
CA SER A 210 0.53 11.82 1.66
C SER A 210 0.41 11.06 0.36
N MET A 211 -0.62 11.39 -0.41
CA MET A 211 -0.83 10.83 -1.74
C MET A 211 -1.28 11.93 -2.69
N GLN A 212 -0.71 11.92 -3.88
CA GLN A 212 -1.16 12.72 -5.01
C GLN A 212 -1.60 11.79 -6.12
N TRP A 213 -2.63 12.18 -6.87
CA TRP A 213 -3.01 11.46 -8.07
C TRP A 213 -3.32 12.41 -9.22
N THR A 214 -3.05 11.93 -10.42
CA THR A 214 -3.47 12.53 -11.68
C THR A 214 -4.36 11.54 -12.41
N CYS A 215 -5.55 11.97 -12.84
CA CYS A 215 -6.40 11.16 -13.68
C CYS A 215 -5.88 11.16 -15.12
N GLN A 216 -5.89 10.01 -15.78
CA GLN A 216 -5.42 9.84 -17.15
C GLN A 216 -6.62 9.56 -18.04
N GLU A 217 -6.90 10.46 -19.00
CA GLU A 217 -7.91 10.18 -20.02
C GLU A 217 -7.39 9.13 -21.01
N GLU A 218 -8.25 8.18 -21.39
CA GLU A 218 -7.96 7.28 -22.51
C GLU A 218 -7.86 8.10 -23.81
N LYS A 219 -6.74 7.93 -24.52
CA LYS A 219 -6.52 8.53 -25.84
C LYS A 219 -7.18 7.73 -26.96
#